data_AF-A0A951L6P3-F1
#
_entry.id   AF-A0A951L6P3-F1
#
_cell.length_a   1.000
_cell.length_b   1.000
_cell.length_c   1.000
_cell.angle_alpha   90.00
_cell.angle_beta   90.00
_cell.angle_gamma   90.00
#
_symmetry.space_group_name_H-M   'P 1'
#
loop_
_entity.id
_entity.type
_entity.pdbx_description
1 polymer ?
#
loop_
_entity_poly.entity_id
_entity_poly.type
_entity_poly.pdbx_seq_one_letter_code
_entity_poly.pdbx_strand_id
1 'polypeptide(L)'
;MSDIAAEHQSTPARAALWRHAGAWALPLVLVILWEVAARNGLIRVRILPAPSSIAVALWGTIQDGSLLHNVAISSRRAFEGLAIGGGLGFILGVLTGASRFAETMLDSSLQML
;
A
#
# COMPACT_ATOMS: atom_id res chain seq x y z
N MET A 1 -23.38 34.13 -47.19
CA MET A 1 -23.32 34.63 -45.80
C MET A 1 -24.37 33.82 -45.03
N SER A 2 -24.08 32.65 -44.48
CA SER A 2 -22.94 32.23 -43.66
C SER A 2 -22.78 30.69 -43.69
N ASP A 3 -21.79 30.18 -44.42
CA ASP A 3 -21.30 28.79 -44.38
C ASP A 3 -20.35 28.60 -43.18
N ILE A 4 -20.85 28.75 -41.95
CA ILE A 4 -20.04 28.55 -40.74
C ILE A 4 -20.84 27.67 -39.77
N ALA A 5 -20.18 26.66 -39.22
CA ALA A 5 -20.59 25.84 -38.06
C ALA A 5 -21.12 24.41 -38.35
N ALA A 6 -20.37 23.63 -39.13
CA ALA A 6 -20.37 22.18 -38.94
C ALA A 6 -18.96 21.61 -39.01
N GLU A 7 -18.04 22.22 -38.26
CA GLU A 7 -16.74 21.61 -37.98
C GLU A 7 -16.97 20.37 -37.11
N HIS A 8 -16.98 19.20 -37.77
CA HIS A 8 -16.98 17.91 -37.12
C HIS A 8 -15.72 17.79 -36.25
N GLN A 9 -15.90 18.08 -34.96
CA GLN A 9 -14.94 17.77 -33.90
C GLN A 9 -14.74 16.25 -33.86
N SER A 10 -13.81 15.75 -34.67
CA SER A 10 -13.32 14.38 -34.61
C SER A 10 -12.52 14.23 -33.31
N THR A 11 -13.23 13.90 -32.24
CA THR A 11 -12.65 13.74 -30.90
C THR A 11 -11.53 12.70 -30.96
N PRO A 12 -10.31 12.99 -30.47
CA PRO A 12 -9.14 12.13 -30.63
C PRO A 12 -9.15 10.94 -29.64
N ALA A 13 -10.19 10.11 -29.70
CA ALA A 13 -10.34 8.93 -28.84
C ALA A 13 -9.17 7.93 -29.02
N ARG A 14 -8.63 7.83 -30.24
CA ARG A 14 -7.45 6.98 -30.51
C ARG A 14 -6.18 7.58 -29.88
N ALA A 15 -5.94 8.88 -29.97
CA ALA A 15 -4.74 9.48 -29.38
C ALA A 15 -4.73 9.37 -27.84
N ALA A 16 -5.89 9.47 -27.19
CA ALA A 16 -6.03 9.32 -25.73
C ALA A 16 -5.72 7.88 -25.25
N LEU A 17 -6.16 6.86 -26.01
CA LEU A 17 -5.86 5.45 -25.75
C LEU A 17 -4.36 5.13 -25.91
N TRP A 18 -3.71 5.70 -26.94
CA TRP A 18 -2.28 5.51 -27.17
C TRP A 18 -1.42 6.19 -26.10
N ARG A 19 -1.88 7.34 -25.57
CA ARG A 19 -1.22 8.01 -24.43
C ARG A 19 -1.33 7.19 -23.14
N HIS A 20 -2.46 6.54 -22.91
CA HIS A 20 -2.62 5.62 -21.77
C HIS A 20 -1.80 4.34 -21.95
N ALA A 21 -1.80 3.73 -23.14
CA ALA A 21 -0.99 2.55 -23.41
C ALA A 21 0.52 2.83 -23.27
N GLY A 22 0.97 4.03 -23.69
CA GLY A 22 2.35 4.47 -23.50
C GLY A 22 2.76 4.64 -22.03
N ALA A 23 1.83 5.02 -21.15
CA ALA A 23 2.09 5.16 -19.72
C ALA A 23 2.40 3.81 -19.02
N TRP A 24 1.80 2.71 -19.51
CA TRP A 24 2.05 1.36 -19.00
C TRP A 24 3.25 0.67 -19.66
N ALA A 25 3.73 1.17 -20.79
CA ALA A 25 4.91 0.61 -21.47
C ALA A 25 6.17 0.71 -20.59
N LEU A 26 6.37 1.85 -19.91
CA LEU A 26 7.52 2.05 -19.03
C LEU A 26 7.58 1.07 -17.84
N PRO A 27 6.53 0.91 -17.00
CA PRO A 27 6.56 -0.07 -15.93
C PRO A 27 6.66 -1.51 -16.44
N LEU A 28 6.04 -1.84 -17.58
CA LEU A 28 6.12 -3.18 -18.14
C LEU A 28 7.55 -3.53 -18.60
N VAL A 29 8.21 -2.61 -19.31
CA VAL A 29 9.62 -2.77 -19.71
C VAL A 29 10.52 -2.90 -18.49
N LEU A 30 10.28 -2.10 -17.45
CA LEU A 30 11.03 -2.18 -16.20
C LEU A 30 10.89 -3.55 -15.53
N VAL A 31 9.68 -4.09 -15.47
CA VAL A 31 9.42 -5.44 -14.92
C VAL A 31 10.10 -6.52 -15.75
N ILE A 32 10.08 -6.42 -17.08
CA ILE A 32 10.73 -7.39 -17.98
C ILE A 32 12.25 -7.34 -17.81
N LEU A 33 12.85 -6.14 -17.81
CA LEU A 33 14.28 -5.97 -17.58
C LEU A 33 14.69 -6.50 -16.20
N TRP A 34 13.85 -6.27 -15.19
CA TRP A 34 14.06 -6.79 -13.85
C TRP A 34 13.99 -8.32 -13.79
N GLU A 35 13.00 -8.95 -14.42
CA GLU A 35 12.89 -10.42 -14.54
C GLU A 35 14.15 -11.01 -15.22
N VAL A 36 14.60 -10.40 -16.32
CA VAL A 36 15.80 -10.84 -17.05
C VAL A 36 17.06 -10.67 -16.20
N ALA A 37 17.21 -9.55 -15.49
CA ALA A 37 18.34 -9.29 -14.61
C ALA A 37 18.39 -10.26 -13.41
N ALA A 38 17.22 -10.59 -12.84
CA ALA A 38 17.08 -11.54 -11.74
C ALA A 38 17.38 -12.98 -12.20
N ARG A 39 16.91 -13.40 -13.39
CA ARG A 39 17.16 -14.75 -13.95
C ARG A 39 18.61 -14.97 -14.36
N ASN A 40 19.28 -13.96 -14.90
CA ASN A 40 20.67 -14.06 -15.33
C ASN A 40 21.69 -14.02 -14.17
N GLY A 41 21.24 -13.94 -12.91
CA GLY A 41 22.11 -13.98 -11.74
C GLY A 41 23.00 -12.75 -11.57
N LEU A 42 22.80 -11.68 -12.35
CA LEU A 42 23.50 -10.40 -12.18
C LEU A 42 23.14 -9.72 -10.85
N ILE A 43 21.95 -10.02 -10.32
CA ILE A 43 21.50 -9.57 -9.00
C ILE A 43 21.45 -10.80 -8.09
N ARG A 44 22.13 -10.74 -6.93
CA ARG A 44 22.03 -11.81 -5.93
C ARG A 44 20.55 -12.00 -5.59
N VAL A 45 20.01 -13.18 -5.89
CA VAL A 45 18.60 -13.61 -5.70
C VAL A 45 18.06 -13.34 -4.28
N ARG A 46 18.97 -13.13 -3.32
CA ARG A 46 18.66 -12.76 -1.93
C ARG A 46 18.16 -11.33 -1.73
N ILE A 47 18.35 -10.42 -2.71
CA ILE A 47 17.97 -9.00 -2.60
C ILE A 47 16.77 -8.66 -3.49
N LEU A 48 16.69 -9.19 -4.72
CA LEU A 48 15.47 -9.10 -5.55
C LEU A 48 15.16 -10.46 -6.22
N PRO A 49 14.23 -11.25 -5.67
CA PRO A 49 13.73 -12.45 -6.34
C PRO A 49 12.99 -12.07 -7.62
N ALA A 50 13.06 -12.92 -8.64
CA ALA A 50 12.37 -12.72 -9.91
C ALA A 50 10.84 -12.65 -9.66
N PRO A 51 10.08 -11.72 -10.28
CA PRO A 51 8.63 -11.63 -10.10
C PRO A 51 7.89 -12.97 -10.32
N SER A 52 8.36 -13.82 -11.23
CA SER A 52 7.82 -15.18 -11.40
C SER A 52 7.97 -16.07 -10.15
N SER A 53 9.09 -15.97 -9.44
CA SER A 53 9.32 -16.72 -8.19
C SER A 53 8.42 -16.23 -7.06
N ILE A 54 8.09 -14.94 -7.03
CA ILE A 54 7.10 -14.38 -6.10
C ILE A 54 5.73 -14.99 -6.38
N ALA A 55 5.33 -15.09 -7.66
CA ALA A 55 4.06 -15.70 -8.04
C ALA A 55 3.98 -17.19 -7.67
N VAL A 56 5.04 -17.96 -7.89
CA VAL A 56 5.10 -19.38 -7.49
C VAL A 56 5.06 -19.53 -5.96
N ALA A 57 5.82 -18.72 -5.24
CA ALA A 57 5.81 -18.73 -3.77
C ALA A 57 4.42 -18.36 -3.23
N LEU A 58 3.77 -17.32 -3.78
CA LEU A 58 2.41 -16.97 -3.46
C LEU A 58 1.45 -18.14 -3.70
N TRP A 59 1.52 -18.76 -4.87
CA TRP A 59 0.64 -19.88 -5.23
C TRP A 59 0.83 -21.10 -4.31
N GLY A 60 2.08 -21.47 -4.00
CA GLY A 60 2.38 -22.54 -3.04
C GLY A 60 1.88 -22.23 -1.63
N THR A 61 2.10 -20.99 -1.16
CA THR A 61 1.67 -20.55 0.18
C THR A 61 0.14 -20.48 0.30
N ILE A 62 -0.58 -20.21 -0.81
CA ILE A 62 -2.04 -20.26 -0.90
C ILE A 62 -2.53 -21.72 -0.82
N GLN A 63 -1.92 -22.65 -1.59
CA GLN A 63 -2.33 -24.06 -1.59
C GLN A 63 -2.09 -24.75 -0.25
N ASP A 64 -0.98 -24.43 0.42
CA ASP A 64 -0.62 -25.03 1.72
C ASP A 64 -1.41 -24.44 2.90
N GLY A 65 -2.22 -23.39 2.68
CA GLY A 65 -2.99 -22.71 3.73
C GLY A 65 -2.11 -21.92 4.73
N SER A 66 -0.80 -21.92 4.54
CA SER A 66 0.17 -21.24 5.41
C SER A 66 0.06 -19.71 5.32
N LEU A 67 -0.49 -19.17 4.23
CA LEU A 67 -0.76 -17.74 4.08
C LEU A 67 -1.80 -17.27 5.11
N LEU A 68 -2.91 -17.99 5.21
CA LEU A 68 -3.95 -17.70 6.20
C LEU A 68 -3.44 -17.93 7.62
N HIS A 69 -2.63 -18.96 7.84
CA HIS A 69 -2.00 -19.20 9.14
C HIS A 69 -1.09 -18.04 9.57
N ASN A 70 -0.20 -17.59 8.69
CA ASN A 70 0.74 -16.49 8.97
C ASN A 70 0.01 -15.17 9.20
N VAL A 71 -1.02 -14.88 8.39
CA VAL A 71 -1.88 -13.71 8.57
C VAL A 71 -2.61 -13.82 9.91
N ALA A 72 -3.20 -14.97 10.24
CA ALA A 72 -3.92 -15.17 11.50
C ALA A 72 -3.01 -14.97 12.72
N ILE A 73 -1.78 -15.48 12.71
CA ILE A 73 -0.83 -15.25 13.81
C ILE A 73 -0.46 -13.77 13.93
N SER A 74 -0.19 -13.09 12.81
CA SER A 74 0.15 -11.66 12.81
C SER A 74 -1.02 -10.81 13.32
N SER A 75 -2.23 -11.07 12.81
CA SER A 75 -3.46 -10.41 13.25
C SER A 75 -3.75 -10.67 14.73
N ARG A 76 -3.60 -11.91 15.21
CA ARG A 76 -3.79 -12.25 16.63
C ARG A 76 -2.89 -11.40 17.53
N ARG A 77 -1.60 -11.30 17.20
CA ARG A 77 -0.67 -10.44 17.97
C ARG A 77 -1.08 -8.96 17.93
N ALA A 78 -1.53 -8.46 16.77
CA ALA A 78 -1.99 -7.10 16.65
C ALA A 78 -3.22 -6.83 17.53
N PHE A 79 -4.18 -7.75 17.56
CA PHE A 79 -5.35 -7.67 18.43
C PHE A 79 -4.99 -7.77 19.92
N GLU A 80 -4.06 -8.64 20.30
CA GLU A 80 -3.56 -8.73 21.68
C GLU A 80 -2.89 -7.43 22.11
N GLY A 81 -2.03 -6.86 21.25
CA GLY A 81 -1.41 -5.56 21.49
C GLY A 81 -2.42 -4.42 21.59
N LEU A 82 -3.44 -4.39 20.73
CA LEU A 82 -4.53 -3.41 20.77
C LEU A 82 -5.38 -3.57 22.02
N ALA A 83 -5.72 -4.79 22.44
CA ALA A 83 -6.52 -5.05 23.62
C ALA A 83 -5.79 -4.59 24.89
N ILE A 84 -4.50 -4.92 25.02
CA ILE A 84 -3.69 -4.55 26.18
C ILE A 84 -3.40 -3.04 26.16
N GLY A 85 -2.79 -2.54 25.08
CA GLY A 85 -2.40 -1.14 24.97
C GLY A 85 -3.59 -0.19 24.90
N GLY A 86 -4.61 -0.53 24.12
CA GLY A 86 -5.86 0.21 24.02
C GLY A 86 -6.68 0.14 25.31
N GLY A 87 -6.74 -1.01 25.99
CA GLY A 87 -7.41 -1.13 27.29
C GLY A 87 -6.75 -0.26 28.36
N LEU A 88 -5.41 -0.35 28.50
CA LEU A 88 -4.66 0.49 29.44
C LEU A 88 -4.76 1.98 29.08
N GLY A 89 -4.58 2.33 27.81
CA GLY A 89 -4.69 3.71 27.34
C GLY A 89 -6.09 4.28 27.52
N PHE A 90 -7.14 3.48 27.32
CA PHE A 90 -8.52 3.88 27.57
C PHE A 90 -8.78 4.12 29.04
N ILE A 91 -8.34 3.21 29.93
CA ILE A 91 -8.48 3.38 31.38
C ILE A 91 -7.77 4.66 31.83
N LEU A 92 -6.51 4.84 31.42
CA LEU A 92 -5.72 6.03 31.76
C LEU A 92 -6.33 7.31 31.17
N GLY A 93 -6.81 7.26 29.92
CA GLY A 93 -7.46 8.38 29.25
C GLY A 93 -8.77 8.79 29.91
N VAL A 94 -9.60 7.82 30.32
CA VAL A 94 -10.83 8.09 31.10
C VAL A 94 -10.49 8.66 32.47
N LEU A 95 -9.49 8.11 33.16
CA LEU A 95 -9.08 8.59 34.49
C LEU A 95 -8.50 10.02 34.43
N THR A 96 -7.77 10.32 33.35
CA THR A 96 -7.21 11.63 33.01
C THR A 96 -8.32 12.61 32.62
N GLY A 97 -9.26 12.21 31.77
CA GLY A 97 -10.37 13.06 31.33
C GLY A 97 -11.44 13.30 32.39
N ALA A 98 -11.60 12.40 33.37
CA ALA A 98 -12.46 12.59 34.53
C ALA A 98 -11.79 13.41 35.65
N SER A 99 -10.47 13.62 35.58
CA SER A 99 -9.69 14.35 36.58
C SER A 99 -9.19 15.69 36.03
N ARG A 100 -9.70 16.80 36.59
CA ARG A 100 -9.25 18.18 36.29
C ARG A 100 -7.72 18.36 36.41
N PHE A 101 -7.03 17.50 37.18
CA PHE A 101 -5.58 17.54 37.38
C PHE A 101 -4.80 17.26 36.09
N ALA A 102 -5.31 16.38 35.24
CA ALA A 102 -4.59 15.97 34.03
C ALA A 102 -4.86 16.89 32.84
N GLU A 103 -6.03 17.54 32.81
CA GLU A 103 -6.34 18.64 31.89
C GLU A 103 -5.35 19.82 32.09
N THR A 104 -5.04 20.18 33.33
CA THR A 104 -4.07 21.24 33.64
C THR A 104 -2.62 20.88 33.26
N MET A 105 -2.22 19.61 33.43
CA MET A 105 -0.87 19.16 33.07
C MET A 105 -0.68 19.02 31.55
N LEU A 106 -1.71 18.58 30.82
CA LEU A 106 -1.73 18.51 29.37
C LEU A 106 -1.78 19.90 28.73
N ASP A 107 -2.60 20.81 29.25
CA ASP A 107 -2.67 22.20 28.78
C ASP A 107 -1.31 22.89 28.92
N SER A 108 -0.62 22.71 30.05
CA SER A 108 0.72 23.27 30.25
C SER A 108 1.80 22.66 29.35
N SER A 109 1.68 21.37 29.01
CA SER A 109 2.65 20.69 28.13
C SER A 109 2.40 20.99 26.65
N LEU A 110 1.13 21.15 26.25
CA LEU A 110 0.72 21.55 24.90
C LEU A 110 0.93 23.04 24.64
N GLN A 111 0.86 23.89 25.67
CA GLN A 111 1.22 25.31 25.53
C GLN A 111 2.73 25.54 25.36
N MET A 112 3.58 24.62 25.85
CA MET A 112 5.03 24.72 25.70
C MET A 112 5.57 24.14 24.39
N LEU A 113 4.74 23.43 23.62
CA LEU A 113 5.10 22.77 22.35
C LEU A 113 4.62 23.58 21.16
#